data_AF-A0A4Y6QZL2-F1
#
_entry.id   AF-A0A4Y6QZL2-F1
#
_cell.length_a   1.000
_cell.length_b   1.000
_cell.length_c   1.000
_cell.angle_alpha   90.00
_cell.angle_beta   90.00
_cell.angle_gamma   90.00
#
_symmetry.space_group_name_H-M   'P 1'
#
loop_
_entity.id
_entity.type
_entity.pdbx_description
1 polymer ?
#
loop_
_entity_poly.entity_id
_entity_poly.type
_entity_poly.pdbx_seq_one_letter_code
_entity_poly.pdbx_strand_id
1 'polypeptide(L)'
;MTGRAVSVTVLLAVEAGLALLAVLVHHGFMAVYGRVADTAFEGLTWALTAGPSGMALGLVAVVAVVGLVLSPRLWMRLTAVAIPVLMLLVMLAVTPLALGQKTGKYDSSPQCVTEGTDEPMASADRESQRAFDSIEHIGLYSGGGVSGVGGCTRWFVLSGDVDVLQHYRAALPAAGWEVVEDDGRHLRAQRDGLAFQVMPCPGGGAVWAGSDDHPAYGQGIPGLAGTEICPHDL
;
A
#
# COMPACT_ATOMS: atom_id res chain seq x y z
N MET A 1 23.44 -24.03 -42.89
CA MET A 1 23.60 -22.84 -42.00
C MET A 1 22.29 -22.13 -41.66
N THR A 2 21.18 -22.38 -42.36
CA THR A 2 19.87 -21.73 -42.13
C THR A 2 19.12 -22.22 -40.88
N GLY A 3 19.14 -23.52 -40.58
CA GLY A 3 18.41 -24.09 -39.44
C GLY A 3 18.81 -23.51 -38.07
N ARG A 4 20.11 -23.30 -37.83
CA ARG A 4 20.63 -22.76 -36.56
C ARG A 4 20.22 -21.29 -36.34
N ALA A 5 20.16 -20.50 -37.41
CA ALA A 5 19.70 -19.12 -37.36
C ALA A 5 18.20 -19.05 -37.09
N VAL A 6 17.39 -19.92 -37.72
CA VAL A 6 15.94 -20.00 -37.47
C VAL A 6 15.66 -20.37 -36.02
N SER A 7 16.36 -21.37 -35.46
CA SER A 7 16.19 -21.77 -34.05
C SER A 7 16.53 -20.64 -33.08
N VAL A 8 17.61 -19.88 -33.31
CA VAL A 8 17.98 -18.72 -32.48
C VAL A 8 16.93 -17.62 -32.58
N THR A 9 16.40 -17.34 -33.78
CA THR A 9 15.33 -16.34 -33.95
C THR A 9 14.07 -16.75 -33.19
N VAL A 10 13.67 -18.02 -33.24
CA VAL A 10 12.53 -18.54 -32.47
C VAL A 10 12.79 -18.40 -30.98
N LEU A 11 14.01 -18.70 -30.52
CA LEU A 11 14.38 -18.57 -29.11
C LEU A 11 14.28 -17.12 -28.63
N LEU A 12 14.79 -16.16 -29.41
CA LEU A 12 14.68 -14.72 -29.11
C LEU A 12 13.22 -14.26 -29.08
N ALA A 13 12.37 -14.79 -29.96
CA ALA A 13 10.94 -14.48 -29.95
C ALA A 13 10.24 -15.01 -28.69
N VAL A 14 10.58 -16.24 -28.27
CA VAL A 14 10.09 -16.82 -27.00
C VAL A 14 10.59 -16.00 -25.81
N GLU A 15 11.86 -15.60 -25.81
CA GLU A 15 12.46 -14.77 -24.77
C GLU A 15 11.74 -13.43 -24.63
N ALA A 16 11.49 -12.73 -25.74
CA ALA A 16 10.75 -11.48 -25.75
C ALA A 16 9.30 -11.65 -25.25
N GLY A 17 8.63 -12.75 -25.63
CA GLY A 17 7.29 -13.08 -25.14
C GLY A 17 7.26 -13.33 -23.63
N LEU A 18 8.23 -14.09 -23.11
CA LEU A 18 8.37 -14.34 -21.67
C LEU A 18 8.70 -13.05 -20.90
N ALA A 19 9.55 -12.19 -21.45
CA ALA A 19 9.88 -10.91 -20.85
C ALA A 19 8.64 -10.00 -20.74
N LEU A 20 7.82 -9.94 -21.81
CA LEU A 20 6.56 -9.20 -21.77
C LEU A 20 5.60 -9.77 -20.73
N LEU A 21 5.44 -11.10 -20.67
CA LEU A 21 4.60 -11.75 -19.67
C LEU A 21 5.08 -11.45 -18.25
N ALA A 22 6.40 -11.46 -18.02
CA ALA A 22 6.99 -11.12 -16.74
C ALA A 22 6.63 -9.69 -16.30
N VAL A 23 6.71 -8.72 -17.21
CA VAL A 23 6.30 -7.33 -16.95
C VAL A 23 4.82 -7.24 -16.58
N LEU A 24 3.94 -7.94 -17.29
CA LEU A 24 2.50 -7.93 -17.00
C LEU A 24 2.19 -8.54 -15.64
N VAL A 25 2.82 -9.67 -15.31
CA VAL A 25 2.70 -10.31 -14.00
C VAL A 25 3.23 -9.40 -12.89
N HIS A 26 4.38 -8.73 -13.12
CA HIS A 26 4.92 -7.75 -12.18
C HIS A 26 3.94 -6.59 -11.92
N HIS A 27 3.41 -5.99 -12.99
CA HIS A 27 2.42 -4.91 -12.88
C HIS A 27 1.18 -5.35 -12.08
N GLY A 28 0.58 -6.49 -12.44
CA GLY A 28 -0.59 -7.02 -11.73
C GLY A 28 -0.30 -7.33 -10.27
N PHE A 29 0.86 -7.91 -9.98
CA PHE A 29 1.30 -8.19 -8.62
C PHE A 29 1.46 -6.89 -7.81
N MET A 30 2.10 -5.86 -8.36
CA MET A 30 2.28 -4.58 -7.67
C MET A 30 0.96 -3.83 -7.48
N ALA A 31 0.03 -3.89 -8.45
CA ALA A 31 -1.28 -3.26 -8.35
C ALA A 31 -2.17 -3.85 -7.24
N VAL A 32 -1.92 -5.12 -6.86
CA VAL A 32 -2.69 -5.82 -5.82
C VAL A 32 -1.92 -5.84 -4.50
N TYR A 33 -0.68 -6.33 -4.52
CA TYR A 33 0.12 -6.65 -3.33
C TYR A 33 1.24 -5.65 -3.06
N GLY A 34 1.56 -4.76 -4.00
CA GLY A 34 2.60 -3.76 -3.83
C GLY A 34 2.34 -2.89 -2.60
N ARG A 35 3.38 -2.59 -1.82
CA ARG A 35 3.26 -1.69 -0.68
C ARG A 35 3.24 -0.26 -1.20
N VAL A 36 2.25 0.51 -0.73
CA VAL A 36 2.00 1.88 -1.21
C VAL A 36 3.10 2.85 -0.77
N ALA A 37 3.81 2.52 0.30
CA ALA A 37 4.93 3.30 0.83
C ALA A 37 6.25 3.09 0.07
N ASP A 38 6.37 2.05 -0.75
CA ASP A 38 7.64 1.71 -1.38
C ASP A 38 7.94 2.64 -2.56
N THR A 39 9.19 3.06 -2.69
CA THR A 39 9.69 3.67 -3.93
C THR A 39 9.63 2.66 -5.09
N ALA A 40 9.68 3.14 -6.34
CA ALA A 40 9.69 2.26 -7.51
C ALA A 40 10.81 1.19 -7.44
N PHE A 41 11.97 1.55 -6.90
CA PHE A 41 13.08 0.62 -6.72
C PHE A 41 12.80 -0.39 -5.60
N GLU A 42 12.32 0.04 -4.44
CA GLU A 42 11.95 -0.86 -3.34
C GLU A 42 10.86 -1.83 -3.77
N GLY A 43 9.81 -1.33 -4.44
CA GLY A 43 8.74 -2.16 -4.99
C GLY A 43 9.25 -3.19 -5.99
N LEU A 44 10.18 -2.81 -6.87
CA LEU A 44 10.83 -3.75 -7.78
C LEU A 44 11.66 -4.80 -7.03
N THR A 45 12.51 -4.38 -6.09
CA THR A 45 13.36 -5.31 -5.32
C THR A 45 12.53 -6.29 -4.49
N TRP A 46 11.44 -5.83 -3.90
CA TRP A 46 10.50 -6.68 -3.17
C TRP A 46 9.82 -7.67 -4.12
N ALA A 47 9.32 -7.22 -5.27
CA ALA A 47 8.71 -8.10 -6.26
C ALA A 47 9.69 -9.14 -6.84
N LEU A 48 10.97 -8.80 -6.93
CA LEU A 48 12.02 -9.71 -7.38
C LEU A 48 12.45 -10.74 -6.32
N THR A 49 12.44 -10.36 -5.05
CA THR A 49 12.93 -11.22 -3.95
C THR A 49 11.82 -12.05 -3.31
N ALA A 50 10.63 -11.47 -3.15
CA ALA A 50 9.48 -12.10 -2.50
C ALA A 50 8.31 -12.36 -3.45
N GLY A 51 8.32 -11.76 -4.65
CA GLY A 51 7.24 -11.86 -5.63
C GLY A 51 7.49 -12.83 -6.78
N PRO A 52 6.48 -13.03 -7.65
CA PRO A 52 6.59 -13.88 -8.84
C PRO A 52 7.56 -13.33 -9.90
N SER A 53 7.93 -12.04 -9.81
CA SER A 53 8.81 -11.39 -10.78
C SER A 53 10.23 -11.97 -10.76
N GLY A 54 10.73 -12.44 -9.61
CA GLY A 54 12.04 -13.09 -9.52
C GLY A 54 12.11 -14.41 -10.30
N MET A 55 11.07 -15.24 -10.17
CA MET A 55 10.96 -16.49 -10.93
C MET A 55 10.88 -16.22 -12.44
N ALA A 56 10.09 -15.21 -12.83
CA ALA A 56 9.95 -14.82 -14.22
C ALA A 56 11.28 -14.30 -14.81
N LEU A 57 12.02 -13.48 -14.06
CA LEU A 57 13.37 -13.05 -14.43
C LEU A 57 14.33 -14.23 -14.58
N GLY A 58 14.30 -15.20 -13.65
CA GLY A 58 15.09 -16.42 -13.73
C GLY A 58 14.84 -17.20 -15.04
N LEU A 59 13.56 -17.35 -15.41
CA LEU A 59 13.18 -18.04 -16.65
C LEU A 59 13.70 -17.30 -17.90
N VAL A 60 13.50 -15.98 -17.96
CA VAL A 60 14.00 -15.15 -19.09
C VAL A 60 15.52 -15.22 -19.17
N ALA A 61 16.23 -15.13 -18.04
CA ALA A 61 17.69 -15.22 -17.99
C ALA A 61 18.23 -16.56 -18.49
N VAL A 62 17.57 -17.68 -18.17
CA VAL A 62 17.96 -19.00 -18.68
C VAL A 62 17.84 -19.05 -20.21
N VAL A 63 16.74 -18.56 -20.77
CA VAL A 63 16.53 -18.51 -22.23
C VAL A 63 17.56 -17.60 -22.90
N ALA A 64 17.83 -16.43 -22.31
CA ALA A 64 18.85 -15.49 -22.78
C ALA A 64 20.24 -16.14 -22.85
N VAL A 65 20.64 -16.88 -21.81
CA VAL A 65 21.94 -17.59 -21.76
C VAL A 65 22.01 -18.66 -22.85
N VAL A 66 20.96 -19.45 -23.03
CA VAL A 66 20.88 -20.45 -24.11
C VAL A 66 21.01 -19.77 -25.48
N GLY A 67 20.33 -18.63 -25.68
CA GLY A 67 20.42 -17.82 -26.89
C GLY A 67 21.83 -17.29 -27.14
N LEU A 68 22.49 -16.79 -26.09
CA LEU A 68 23.84 -16.26 -26.15
C LEU A 68 24.87 -17.32 -26.56
N VAL A 69 24.78 -18.51 -25.96
CA VAL A 69 25.69 -19.64 -26.22
C VAL A 69 25.48 -20.20 -27.63
N LEU A 70 24.24 -20.30 -28.09
CA LEU A 70 23.91 -20.89 -29.39
C LEU A 70 24.03 -19.90 -30.56
N SER A 71 24.04 -18.58 -30.28
CA SER A 71 24.06 -17.54 -31.31
C SER A 71 25.42 -17.40 -31.99
N PRO A 72 25.50 -17.54 -33.32
CA PRO A 72 26.73 -17.35 -34.09
C PRO A 72 26.99 -15.88 -34.46
N ARG A 73 25.98 -14.99 -34.37
CA ARG A 73 26.07 -13.59 -34.79
C ARG A 73 26.05 -12.66 -33.59
N LEU A 74 26.92 -11.65 -33.61
CA LEU A 74 27.06 -10.65 -32.54
C LEU A 74 25.73 -9.94 -32.23
N TRP A 75 24.99 -9.52 -33.25
CA TRP A 75 23.72 -8.81 -33.04
C TRP A 75 22.67 -9.66 -32.29
N MET A 76 22.58 -10.96 -32.56
CA MET A 76 21.67 -11.87 -31.84
C MET A 76 22.06 -12.01 -30.36
N ARG A 77 23.37 -12.03 -30.06
CA ARG A 77 23.86 -12.04 -28.67
C ARG A 77 23.53 -10.74 -27.95
N LEU A 78 23.68 -9.61 -28.62
CA LEU A 78 23.28 -8.31 -28.07
C LEU A 78 21.78 -8.26 -27.79
N THR A 79 20.94 -8.80 -28.69
CA THR A 79 19.49 -8.87 -28.46
C THR A 79 19.13 -9.76 -27.26
N ALA A 80 19.75 -10.94 -27.13
CA ALA A 80 19.55 -11.84 -25.98
C ALA A 80 19.93 -11.19 -24.64
N VAL A 81 20.91 -10.27 -24.62
CA VAL A 81 21.24 -9.53 -23.39
C VAL A 81 20.31 -8.33 -23.20
N ALA A 82 19.91 -7.67 -24.28
CA ALA A 82 19.07 -6.48 -24.22
C ALA A 82 17.66 -6.78 -23.70
N ILE A 83 17.08 -7.95 -24.01
CA ILE A 83 15.73 -8.33 -23.58
C ILE A 83 15.57 -8.32 -22.05
N PRO A 84 16.37 -9.06 -21.24
CA PRO A 84 16.22 -9.03 -19.78
C PRO A 84 16.53 -7.67 -19.16
N VAL A 85 17.46 -6.90 -19.75
CA VAL A 85 17.77 -5.53 -19.29
C VAL A 85 16.58 -4.60 -19.53
N LEU A 86 16.01 -4.62 -20.74
CA LEU A 86 14.82 -3.83 -21.08
C LEU A 86 13.62 -4.24 -20.23
N MET A 87 13.45 -5.54 -19.97
CA MET A 87 12.42 -6.04 -19.07
C MET A 87 12.52 -5.40 -17.68
N LEU A 88 13.72 -5.37 -17.07
CA LEU A 88 13.93 -4.75 -15.76
C LEU A 88 13.67 -3.24 -15.79
N LEU A 89 14.11 -2.54 -16.85
CA LEU A 89 13.84 -1.12 -17.03
C LEU A 89 12.34 -0.83 -17.16
N VAL A 90 11.62 -1.66 -17.91
CA VAL A 90 10.17 -1.53 -18.05
C VAL A 90 9.48 -1.85 -16.73
N MET A 91 9.87 -2.92 -16.02
CA MET A 91 9.33 -3.24 -14.69
C MET A 91 9.46 -2.05 -13.74
N LEU A 92 10.67 -1.48 -13.62
CA LEU A 92 10.94 -0.29 -12.83
C LEU A 92 10.04 0.89 -13.22
N ALA A 93 9.82 1.10 -14.52
CA ALA A 93 8.99 2.19 -15.03
C ALA A 93 7.49 1.97 -14.79
N VAL A 94 7.00 0.72 -14.78
CA VAL A 94 5.58 0.42 -14.55
C VAL A 94 5.23 0.24 -13.08
N THR A 95 6.21 -0.01 -12.19
CA THR A 95 5.98 -0.06 -10.73
C THR A 95 5.23 1.16 -10.20
N PRO A 96 5.63 2.42 -10.48
CA PRO A 96 4.90 3.59 -9.97
C PRO A 96 3.49 3.70 -10.56
N LEU A 97 3.26 3.25 -11.80
CA LEU A 97 1.92 3.23 -12.39
C LEU A 97 1.01 2.23 -11.67
N ALA A 98 1.52 1.01 -11.40
CA ALA A 98 0.80 -0.03 -10.68
C ALA A 98 0.47 0.40 -9.24
N LEU A 99 1.43 1.02 -8.55
CA LEU A 99 1.23 1.60 -7.22
C LEU A 99 0.25 2.78 -7.26
N GLY A 100 0.31 3.62 -8.29
CA GLY A 100 -0.64 4.71 -8.53
C GLY A 100 -2.08 4.21 -8.68
N GLN A 101 -2.29 3.15 -9.47
CA GLN A 101 -3.61 2.52 -9.58
C GLN A 101 -4.12 1.97 -8.25
N LYS A 102 -3.22 1.44 -7.42
CA LYS A 102 -3.57 1.03 -6.05
C LYS A 102 -3.95 2.23 -5.20
N THR A 103 -3.17 3.31 -5.21
CA THR A 103 -3.44 4.55 -4.44
C THR A 103 -4.75 5.22 -4.81
N GLY A 104 -5.18 5.15 -6.09
CA GLY A 104 -6.47 5.69 -6.53
C GLY A 104 -7.71 4.99 -5.94
N LYS A 105 -7.53 3.90 -5.19
CA LYS A 105 -8.59 3.22 -4.43
C LYS A 105 -8.70 3.69 -2.98
N TYR A 106 -7.83 4.60 -2.56
CA TYR A 106 -7.79 5.12 -1.19
C TYR A 106 -8.37 6.53 -1.16
N ASP A 107 -9.09 6.83 -0.08
CA ASP A 107 -9.60 8.16 0.20
C ASP A 107 -8.54 8.98 0.97
N SER A 108 -8.58 10.30 0.76
CA SER A 108 -7.75 11.25 1.51
C SER A 108 -8.29 11.53 2.92
N SER A 109 -9.51 11.05 3.23
CA SER A 109 -10.11 11.16 4.56
C SER A 109 -10.66 9.81 5.05
N PRO A 110 -10.68 9.57 6.37
CA PRO A 110 -11.30 8.40 6.96
C PRO A 110 -12.83 8.39 6.72
N GLN A 111 -13.38 7.23 6.37
CA GLN A 111 -14.81 7.05 6.06
C GLN A 111 -15.51 6.12 7.06
N CYS A 112 -16.30 6.67 7.97
CA CYS A 112 -17.04 5.93 9.02
C CYS A 112 -18.41 5.44 8.58
N VAL A 113 -19.14 6.28 7.85
CA VAL A 113 -20.54 6.03 7.55
C VAL A 113 -20.68 4.88 6.57
N THR A 114 -21.40 3.84 6.98
CA THR A 114 -21.75 2.70 6.13
C THR A 114 -23.27 2.70 5.89
N GLU A 115 -23.69 2.53 4.63
CA GLU A 115 -25.11 2.42 4.30
C GLU A 115 -25.73 1.17 4.96
N GLY A 116 -26.94 1.32 5.51
CA GLY A 116 -27.67 0.21 6.13
C GLY A 116 -27.26 -0.11 7.57
N THR A 117 -26.40 0.68 8.20
CA THR A 117 -26.15 0.60 9.63
C THR A 117 -27.38 1.04 10.45
N ASP A 118 -27.78 0.24 11.43
CA ASP A 118 -28.88 0.54 12.34
C ASP A 118 -28.46 1.48 13.49
N GLU A 119 -29.45 2.13 14.12
CA GLU A 119 -29.24 2.86 15.37
C GLU A 119 -28.94 1.88 16.54
N PRO A 120 -28.09 2.27 17.51
CA PRO A 120 -27.47 3.60 17.70
C PRO A 120 -26.13 3.78 16.96
N MET A 121 -25.63 2.76 16.28
CA MET A 121 -24.31 2.80 15.63
C MET A 121 -24.26 3.83 14.49
N ALA A 122 -25.37 4.00 13.75
CA ALA A 122 -25.45 4.98 12.67
C ALA A 122 -25.24 6.43 13.14
N SER A 123 -25.70 6.75 14.36
CA SER A 123 -25.46 8.05 14.97
C SER A 123 -24.01 8.22 15.40
N ALA A 124 -23.41 7.20 16.03
CA ALA A 124 -22.00 7.20 16.41
C ALA A 124 -21.05 7.32 15.21
N ASP A 125 -21.35 6.64 14.08
CA ASP A 125 -20.58 6.76 12.84
C ASP A 125 -20.65 8.18 12.27
N ARG A 126 -21.83 8.81 12.28
CA ARG A 126 -22.01 10.20 11.82
C ARG A 126 -21.24 11.20 12.68
N GLU A 127 -21.20 10.98 13.99
CA GLU A 127 -20.47 11.84 14.92
C GLU A 127 -18.96 11.68 14.76
N SER A 128 -18.49 10.44 14.64
CA SER A 128 -17.08 10.12 14.35
C SER A 128 -16.65 10.68 13.00
N GLN A 129 -17.51 10.63 11.98
CA GLN A 129 -17.22 11.23 10.68
C GLN A 129 -17.01 12.74 10.78
N ARG A 130 -17.85 13.47 11.53
CA ARG A 130 -17.68 14.91 11.75
C ARG A 130 -16.38 15.24 12.47
N ALA A 131 -15.93 14.37 13.38
CA ALA A 131 -14.64 14.53 14.03
C ALA A 131 -13.49 14.40 13.01
N PHE A 132 -13.52 13.38 12.15
CA PHE A 132 -12.55 13.22 11.06
C PHE A 132 -12.59 14.41 10.09
N ASP A 133 -13.76 14.81 9.61
CA ASP A 133 -13.91 15.92 8.67
C ASP A 133 -13.40 17.27 9.24
N SER A 134 -13.22 17.38 10.55
CA SER A 134 -12.72 18.60 11.20
C SER A 134 -11.20 18.75 11.17
N ILE A 135 -10.46 17.73 10.71
CA ILE A 135 -9.00 17.69 10.76
C ILE A 135 -8.46 17.34 9.37
N GLU A 136 -7.38 17.99 8.95
CA GLU A 136 -6.66 17.57 7.75
C GLU A 136 -5.89 16.28 8.03
N HIS A 137 -6.12 15.25 7.23
CA HIS A 137 -5.51 13.95 7.42
C HIS A 137 -4.28 13.74 6.53
N ILE A 138 -3.28 13.08 7.10
CA ILE A 138 -2.13 12.55 6.35
C ILE A 138 -2.32 11.06 6.15
N GLY A 139 -2.35 10.66 4.89
CA GLY A 139 -2.38 9.25 4.53
C GLY A 139 -3.51 8.89 3.59
N LEU A 140 -3.42 7.64 3.15
CA LEU A 140 -4.33 7.03 2.22
C LEU A 140 -5.15 5.99 2.98
N TYR A 141 -6.45 6.22 3.07
CA TYR A 141 -7.40 5.39 3.81
C TYR A 141 -8.09 4.41 2.86
N SER A 142 -8.04 3.11 3.16
CA SER A 142 -8.59 2.07 2.27
C SER A 142 -10.10 1.80 2.45
N GLY A 143 -10.82 2.65 3.19
CA GLY A 143 -12.19 2.39 3.63
C GLY A 143 -12.33 1.28 4.69
N GLY A 144 -11.25 0.57 5.05
CA GLY A 144 -11.23 -0.44 6.10
C GLY A 144 -11.16 0.15 7.52
N GLY A 145 -11.61 -0.59 8.52
CA GLY A 145 -11.68 -0.13 9.90
C GLY A 145 -12.59 -0.97 10.78
N VAL A 146 -12.77 -0.52 12.02
CA VAL A 146 -13.78 -1.07 12.94
C VAL A 146 -14.65 0.09 13.42
N SER A 147 -15.96 -0.06 13.32
CA SER A 147 -16.95 0.87 13.85
C SER A 147 -17.81 0.19 14.91
N GLY A 148 -18.19 0.95 15.92
CA GLY A 148 -19.09 0.52 16.98
C GLY A 148 -19.74 1.72 17.65
N VAL A 149 -20.62 1.47 18.62
CA VAL A 149 -21.35 2.53 19.33
C VAL A 149 -20.43 3.53 20.05
N GLY A 150 -19.22 3.11 20.41
CA GLY A 150 -18.22 3.98 21.06
C GLY A 150 -17.40 4.83 20.09
N GLY A 151 -17.41 4.54 18.79
CA GLY A 151 -16.65 5.29 17.79
C GLY A 151 -16.17 4.47 16.60
N CYS A 152 -15.31 5.08 15.80
CA CYS A 152 -14.86 4.61 14.50
C CYS A 152 -13.33 4.65 14.41
N THR A 153 -12.72 3.49 14.15
CA THR A 153 -11.28 3.33 13.87
C THR A 153 -11.06 3.24 12.38
N ARG A 154 -10.08 3.96 11.85
CA ARG A 154 -9.64 3.84 10.46
C ARG A 154 -8.13 3.77 10.38
N TRP A 155 -7.67 2.89 9.50
CA TRP A 155 -6.26 2.71 9.24
C TRP A 155 -5.86 3.40 7.95
N PHE A 156 -4.63 3.89 7.93
CA PHE A 156 -4.05 4.53 6.76
C PHE A 156 -2.64 4.03 6.51
N VAL A 157 -2.23 4.18 5.27
CA VAL A 157 -0.84 4.03 4.84
C VAL A 157 -0.28 5.38 4.45
N LEU A 158 1.04 5.55 4.58
CA LEU A 158 1.75 6.74 4.14
C LEU A 158 2.54 6.44 2.85
N SER A 159 2.67 7.43 1.99
CA SER A 159 3.49 7.35 0.77
C SER A 159 4.94 7.82 0.98
N GLY A 160 5.38 7.97 2.23
CA GLY A 160 6.72 8.41 2.59
C GLY A 160 6.92 8.53 4.11
N ASP A 161 8.12 8.94 4.52
CA ASP A 161 8.49 9.12 5.92
C ASP A 161 7.90 10.41 6.49
N VAL A 162 6.62 10.36 6.82
CA VAL A 162 5.91 11.45 7.53
C VAL A 162 5.82 11.08 8.99
N ASP A 163 6.23 12.01 9.87
CA ASP A 163 5.99 11.88 11.30
C ASP A 163 4.49 12.08 11.57
N VAL A 164 3.80 10.96 11.78
CA VAL A 164 2.35 10.92 12.02
C VAL A 164 1.97 11.79 13.19
N LEU A 165 2.64 11.61 14.33
CA LEU A 165 2.28 12.30 15.56
C LEU A 165 2.55 13.80 15.42
N GLN A 166 3.66 14.19 14.78
CA GLN A 166 3.97 15.59 14.57
C GLN A 166 2.93 16.32 13.72
N HIS A 167 2.38 15.67 12.69
CA HIS A 167 1.28 16.26 11.92
C HIS A 167 0.04 16.49 12.79
N TYR A 168 -0.41 15.47 13.51
CA TYR A 168 -1.63 15.59 14.32
C TYR A 168 -1.45 16.49 15.54
N ARG A 169 -0.24 16.62 16.10
CA ARG A 169 0.09 17.65 17.11
C ARG A 169 -0.18 19.07 16.63
N ALA A 170 0.01 19.33 15.33
CA ALA A 170 -0.29 20.63 14.74
C ALA A 170 -1.76 20.74 14.33
N ALA A 171 -2.31 19.70 13.69
CA ALA A 171 -3.64 19.72 13.10
C ALA A 171 -4.76 19.76 14.16
N LEU A 172 -4.62 19.02 15.27
CA LEU A 172 -5.64 18.93 16.32
C LEU A 172 -5.91 20.29 17.00
N PRO A 173 -4.89 21.00 17.55
CA PRO A 173 -5.11 22.32 18.12
C PRO A 173 -5.60 23.35 17.10
N ALA A 174 -5.13 23.29 15.85
CA ALA A 174 -5.58 24.19 14.80
C ALA A 174 -7.08 24.02 14.49
N ALA A 175 -7.61 22.81 14.67
CA ALA A 175 -9.02 22.48 14.57
C ALA A 175 -9.80 22.69 15.89
N GLY A 176 -9.18 23.23 16.94
CA GLY A 176 -9.83 23.50 18.23
C GLY A 176 -9.98 22.28 19.14
N TRP A 177 -9.22 21.22 18.92
CA TRP A 177 -9.13 20.08 19.85
C TRP A 177 -8.10 20.34 20.94
N GLU A 178 -8.40 19.96 22.17
CA GLU A 178 -7.47 20.01 23.30
C GLU A 178 -6.68 18.71 23.39
N VAL A 179 -5.36 18.76 23.25
CA VAL A 179 -4.49 17.59 23.44
C VAL A 179 -4.37 17.27 24.92
N VAL A 180 -4.82 16.08 25.32
CA VAL A 180 -4.87 15.63 26.72
C VAL A 180 -3.81 14.56 27.03
N GLU A 181 -3.28 13.88 26.01
CA GLU A 181 -2.24 12.86 26.16
C GLU A 181 -1.33 12.87 24.94
N ASP A 182 -0.02 12.83 25.18
CA ASP A 182 1.04 12.68 24.18
C ASP A 182 2.24 12.01 24.83
N ASP A 183 2.44 10.71 24.58
CA ASP A 183 3.55 9.93 25.16
C ASP A 183 4.68 9.67 24.14
N GLY A 184 4.59 10.28 22.95
CA GLY A 184 5.52 10.07 21.84
C GLY A 184 5.25 8.81 21.01
N ARG A 185 4.29 7.96 21.38
CA ARG A 185 3.80 6.81 20.61
C ARG A 185 2.29 6.85 20.41
N HIS A 186 1.60 7.65 21.19
CA HIS A 186 0.17 7.82 21.25
C HIS A 186 -0.14 9.30 21.40
N LEU A 187 -1.21 9.76 20.74
CA LEU A 187 -1.73 11.12 20.89
C LEU A 187 -3.25 11.07 21.04
N ARG A 188 -3.76 11.66 22.13
CA ARG A 188 -5.19 11.82 22.39
C ARG A 188 -5.55 13.28 22.54
N ALA A 189 -6.65 13.67 21.90
CA ALA A 189 -7.26 14.97 22.07
C ALA A 189 -8.77 14.87 22.32
N GLN A 190 -9.37 15.92 22.87
CA GLN A 190 -10.79 15.99 23.20
C GLN A 190 -11.43 17.30 22.73
N ARG A 191 -12.74 17.24 22.41
CA ARG A 191 -13.57 18.40 22.05
C ARG A 191 -15.05 18.04 22.19
N ASP A 192 -15.81 18.83 22.94
CA ASP A 192 -17.28 18.71 23.05
C ASP A 192 -17.81 17.29 23.39
N GLY A 193 -17.14 16.57 24.32
CA GLY A 193 -17.51 15.19 24.70
C GLY A 193 -17.04 14.11 23.71
N LEU A 194 -16.24 14.49 22.72
CA LEU A 194 -15.59 13.57 21.80
C LEU A 194 -14.11 13.46 22.10
N ALA A 195 -13.55 12.31 21.76
CA ALA A 195 -12.13 12.05 21.76
C ALA A 195 -11.64 11.67 20.36
N PHE A 196 -10.42 12.08 20.07
CA PHE A 196 -9.67 11.74 18.87
C PHE A 196 -8.34 11.13 19.27
N GLN A 197 -7.99 9.99 18.68
CA GLN A 197 -6.74 9.30 18.98
C GLN A 197 -5.96 8.96 17.72
N VAL A 198 -4.64 9.05 17.83
CA VAL A 198 -3.69 8.77 16.77
C VAL A 198 -2.60 7.85 17.29
N MET A 199 -2.29 6.85 16.49
CA MET A 199 -1.21 5.92 16.76
C MET A 199 -0.44 5.63 15.46
N PRO A 200 0.88 5.81 15.43
CA PRO A 200 1.70 5.42 14.31
C PRO A 200 1.83 3.90 14.26
N CYS A 201 1.80 3.35 13.06
CA CYS A 201 2.02 1.93 12.79
C CYS A 201 3.12 1.80 11.72
N PRO A 202 3.86 0.68 11.65
CA PRO A 202 4.74 0.38 10.53
C PRO A 202 4.04 0.59 9.18
N GLY A 203 4.54 1.53 8.37
CA GLY A 203 3.98 1.88 7.05
C GLY A 203 2.76 2.82 7.05
N GLY A 204 2.35 3.36 8.21
CA GLY A 204 1.21 4.26 8.31
C GLY A 204 0.74 4.52 9.73
N GLY A 205 -0.54 4.27 10.00
CA GLY A 205 -1.10 4.46 11.35
C GLY A 205 -2.58 4.12 11.48
N ALA A 206 -3.09 4.34 12.68
CA ALA A 206 -4.49 4.23 13.04
C ALA A 206 -4.98 5.56 13.61
N VAL A 207 -6.13 6.03 13.13
CA VAL A 207 -6.89 7.11 13.77
C VAL A 207 -8.20 6.56 14.30
N TRP A 208 -8.63 7.08 15.43
CA TRP A 208 -9.92 6.77 16.01
C TRP A 208 -10.61 8.06 16.44
N ALA A 209 -11.92 8.11 16.24
CA ALA A 209 -12.76 9.17 16.77
C ALA A 209 -14.03 8.56 17.38
N GLY A 210 -14.51 9.12 18.48
CA GLY A 210 -15.69 8.62 19.18
C GLY A 210 -15.99 9.37 20.47
N SER A 211 -16.90 8.83 21.27
CA SER A 211 -17.23 9.38 22.59
C SER A 211 -16.01 9.28 23.52
N ASP A 212 -15.73 10.35 24.27
CA ASP A 212 -14.62 10.41 25.21
C ASP A 212 -14.71 9.38 26.36
N ASP A 213 -15.93 9.03 26.78
CA ASP A 213 -16.27 8.02 27.77
C ASP A 213 -15.95 6.58 27.33
N HIS A 214 -15.69 6.37 26.03
CA HIS A 214 -15.42 5.05 25.48
C HIS A 214 -13.92 4.80 25.28
N PRO A 215 -13.46 3.54 25.44
CA PRO A 215 -12.11 3.19 25.06
C PRO A 215 -11.93 3.36 23.54
N ALA A 216 -10.79 3.87 23.12
CA ALA A 216 -10.48 3.89 21.69
C ALA A 216 -10.10 2.51 21.17
N TYR A 217 -10.28 2.33 19.86
CA TYR A 217 -9.88 1.14 19.11
C TYR A 217 -10.65 -0.15 19.48
N GLY A 218 -10.78 -1.06 18.51
CA GLY A 218 -11.43 -2.36 18.67
C GLY A 218 -12.93 -2.33 19.05
N GLN A 219 -13.56 -1.16 19.02
CA GLN A 219 -14.99 -0.96 19.22
C GLN A 219 -15.76 -1.66 18.09
N GLY A 220 -16.17 -2.91 18.31
CA GLY A 220 -16.83 -3.76 17.30
C GLY A 220 -16.35 -5.22 17.31
N ILE A 221 -15.25 -5.52 18.01
CA ILE A 221 -14.75 -6.89 18.20
C ILE A 221 -14.75 -7.21 19.70
N PRO A 222 -15.70 -8.02 20.20
CA PRO A 222 -15.79 -8.41 21.61
C PRO A 222 -14.55 -9.18 22.05
N GLY A 223 -13.53 -8.47 22.55
CA GLY A 223 -12.23 -9.04 22.92
C GLY A 223 -11.05 -8.13 22.58
N LEU A 224 -11.23 -7.15 21.70
CA LEU A 224 -10.20 -6.18 21.30
C LEU A 224 -10.57 -4.72 21.65
N ALA A 225 -11.69 -4.49 22.32
CA ALA A 225 -12.09 -3.17 22.75
C ALA A 225 -11.03 -2.56 23.70
N GLY A 226 -10.50 -1.39 23.36
CA GLY A 226 -9.46 -0.73 24.14
C GLY A 226 -8.04 -1.26 23.90
N THR A 227 -7.84 -2.22 22.99
CA THR A 227 -6.49 -2.64 22.60
C THR A 227 -5.98 -1.77 21.45
N GLU A 228 -4.72 -1.37 21.55
CA GLU A 228 -3.98 -0.77 20.44
C GLU A 228 -3.80 -1.81 19.33
N ILE A 229 -4.32 -1.54 18.13
CA ILE A 229 -4.31 -2.49 17.01
C ILE A 229 -3.82 -1.80 15.76
N CYS A 230 -2.68 -2.26 15.25
CA CYS A 230 -2.25 -1.89 13.92
C CYS A 230 -2.80 -2.86 12.86
N PRO A 231 -2.89 -2.45 11.58
CA PRO A 231 -3.44 -3.28 10.50
C PRO A 231 -2.76 -4.64 10.31
N HIS A 232 -1.51 -4.78 10.77
CA HIS A 232 -0.72 -5.99 10.64
C HIS A 232 -0.87 -6.96 11.83
N ASP A 233 -1.59 -6.54 12.87
CA ASP A 233 -1.88 -7.35 14.07
C ASP A 233 -3.20 -8.14 13.95
N LEU A 234 -3.98 -7.91 12.88
CA LEU A 234 -5.24 -8.58 12.54
C LEU A 234 -5.06 -9.55 11.37
#